data_AF-A0A554V4W1-F1
#
_entry.id   AF-A0A554V4W1-F1
#
_cell.length_a   1.000
_cell.length_b   1.000
_cell.length_c   1.000
_cell.angle_alpha   90.00
_cell.angle_beta   90.00
_cell.angle_gamma   90.00
#
_symmetry.space_group_name_H-M   'P 1'
#
loop_
_entity.id
_entity.type
_entity.pdbx_description
1 polymer ?
#
loop_
_entity_poly.entity_id
_entity_poly.type
_entity_poly.pdbx_seq_one_letter_code
_entity_poly.pdbx_strand_id
1 'polypeptide(L)' 'MSTLVLRNVPDEVIERLERLAAREQLTVQAVAVRELVEASRRGDNPLLLAELPDLSVNASTIVEDLHVERGER' A
#
# COMPACT_ATOMS: atom_id res chain seq x y z
N MET A 1 -17.28 -13.35 12.71
CA MET A 1 -16.10 -12.46 12.69
C MET A 1 -15.00 -13.11 13.51
N SER A 2 -13.79 -13.21 12.98
CA SER A 2 -12.62 -13.74 13.69
C SER A 2 -11.93 -12.63 14.50
N THR A 3 -11.41 -12.97 15.68
CA THR A 3 -10.67 -12.03 16.53
C THR A 3 -9.17 -12.26 16.38
N LEU A 4 -8.43 -11.23 15.97
CA LEU A 4 -6.97 -11.23 15.93
C LEU A 4 -6.44 -10.42 17.14
N VAL A 5 -5.56 -11.02 17.92
CA VAL A 5 -4.90 -10.36 19.07
C VAL A 5 -3.43 -10.16 18.73
N LEU A 6 -3.02 -8.90 18.59
CA LEU A 6 -1.60 -8.54 18.43
C LEU A 6 -0.94 -8.52 19.81
N ARG A 7 0.25 -9.11 19.92
CA ARG A 7 1.06 -9.13 21.14
C ARG A 7 2.48 -8.71 20.81
N ASN A 8 3.18 -8.15 21.80
CA ASN A 8 4.56 -7.69 21.67
C ASN A 8 4.74 -6.68 20.51
N VAL A 9 3.77 -5.77 20.36
CA VAL A 9 3.87 -4.70 19.36
C VAL A 9 4.92 -3.71 19.85
N PRO A 10 5.93 -3.34 19.03
CA PRO A 10 6.93 -2.36 19.44
C PRO A 10 6.31 -1.00 19.78
N ASP A 11 6.84 -0.32 20.79
CA ASP A 11 6.30 0.95 21.28
C ASP A 11 6.25 2.01 20.17
N GLU A 12 7.28 2.07 19.33
CA GLU A 12 7.33 3.01 18.21
C GLU A 12 6.22 2.80 17.17
N VAL A 13 5.70 1.57 17.06
CA VAL A 13 4.56 1.25 16.19
C VAL A 13 3.26 1.74 16.84
N ILE A 14 3.10 1.52 18.14
CA ILE A 14 1.94 2.01 18.89
C ILE A 14 1.86 3.54 18.82
N GLU A 15 2.97 4.24 19.08
CA GLU A 15 3.01 5.70 19.00
C GLU A 15 2.64 6.23 17.60
N ARG A 16 3.07 5.54 16.53
CA ARG A 16 2.71 5.92 15.15
C ARG A 16 1.22 5.74 14.92
N LEU A 17 0.63 4.64 15.39
CA LEU A 17 -0.79 4.38 15.26
C LEU A 17 -1.63 5.37 16.08
N GLU A 18 -1.18 5.74 17.28
CA GLU A 18 -1.82 6.79 18.10
C GLU A 18 -1.84 8.14 17.39
N ARG A 19 -0.70 8.55 16.79
CA ARG A 19 -0.64 9.79 15.99
C ARG A 19 -1.58 9.77 14.79
N LEU A 20 -1.71 8.62 14.12
CA LEU A 20 -2.65 8.46 12.99
C LEU A 20 -4.11 8.50 13.47
N ALA A 21 -4.42 7.77 14.53
CA ALA A 21 -5.74 7.74 15.15
C ALA A 21 -6.19 9.14 15.60
N ALA A 22 -5.31 9.91 16.24
CA ALA A 22 -5.58 11.27 16.67
C ALA A 22 -5.88 12.22 15.50
N ARG A 23 -5.14 12.10 14.39
CA ARG A 23 -5.35 12.92 13.19
C ARG A 23 -6.71 12.67 12.54
N GLU A 24 -7.19 11.43 12.62
CA GLU A 24 -8.40 10.99 11.93
C GLU A 24 -9.61 10.87 12.86
N GLN A 25 -9.45 11.19 14.15
CA GLN A 25 -10.49 11.06 15.18
C GLN A 25 -11.02 9.61 15.30
N LEU A 26 -10.14 8.64 15.11
CA LEU A 26 -10.42 7.21 15.21
C LEU A 26 -9.75 6.59 16.44
N THR A 27 -10.09 5.33 16.74
CA THR A 27 -9.36 4.54 17.73
C THR A 27 -8.13 3.89 17.11
N VAL A 28 -7.10 3.65 17.92
CA VAL A 28 -5.89 2.91 17.49
C VAL A 28 -6.24 1.55 16.89
N GLN A 29 -7.23 0.86 17.47
CA GLN A 29 -7.71 -0.42 16.96
C GLN A 29 -8.39 -0.28 15.59
N ALA A 30 -9.18 0.76 15.36
CA ALA A 30 -9.81 1.00 14.06
C ALA A 30 -8.76 1.27 12.98
N VAL A 31 -7.74 2.08 13.30
CA VAL A 31 -6.61 2.32 12.39
C VAL A 31 -5.85 1.01 12.13
N ALA A 32 -5.51 0.24 13.16
CA ALA A 32 -4.80 -1.01 13.01
C ALA A 32 -5.55 -2.02 12.11
N VAL A 33 -6.87 -2.14 12.29
CA VAL A 33 -7.70 -3.00 11.42
C VAL A 33 -7.71 -2.50 9.98
N ARG A 34 -7.85 -1.19 9.75
CA ARG A 34 -7.80 -0.62 8.40
C ARG A 34 -6.47 -0.90 7.72
N GLU A 35 -5.36 -0.63 8.40
CA GLU A 35 -4.03 -0.87 7.83
C GLU A 35 -3.79 -2.36 7.54
N LEU A 36 -4.31 -3.27 8.37
CA LEU A 36 -4.27 -4.71 8.10
C LEU A 36 -5.09 -5.10 6.86
N VAL A 37 -6.23 -4.47 6.63
CA VAL A 37 -7.05 -4.68 5.40
C VAL A 37 -6.31 -4.16 4.16
N GLU A 38 -5.68 -2.99 4.24
CA GLU A 38 -4.90 -2.46 3.11
C GLU A 38 -3.62 -3.24 2.86
N ALA A 39 -2.99 -3.78 3.91
CA ALA A 39 -1.87 -4.69 3.79
C ALA A 39 -2.29 -6.02 3.15
N SER A 40 -3.43 -6.59 3.55
CA SER A 40 -3.90 -7.86 2.97
C SER A 40 -4.25 -7.73 1.49
N ARG A 41 -4.90 -6.62 1.09
CA ARG A 41 -5.18 -6.32 -0.33
C ARG A 41 -3.92 -6.29 -1.18
N ARG A 42 -2.83 -5.72 -0.64
CA ARG A 42 -1.54 -5.64 -1.35
C ARG A 42 -0.74 -6.94 -1.31
N GLY A 43 -1.07 -7.86 -0.39
CA GLY A 43 -0.38 -9.14 -0.27
C GLY A 43 -0.44 -9.98 -1.55
N ASP A 44 -1.56 -9.89 -2.27
CA ASP A 44 -1.77 -10.63 -3.51
C ASP A 44 -1.25 -9.90 -4.76
N ASN A 45 -0.85 -8.62 -4.65
CA ASN A 45 -0.38 -7.83 -5.79
C ASN A 45 0.79 -8.48 -6.54
N PRO A 46 1.82 -9.05 -5.89
CA PRO A 46 2.90 -9.72 -6.62
C PRO A 46 2.42 -10.91 -7.45
N LEU A 47 1.45 -11.68 -6.95
CA LEU A 47 0.87 -12.80 -7.70
C LEU A 47 0.02 -12.28 -8.86
N LEU A 48 -0.83 -11.29 -8.61
CA LEU A 48 -1.64 -10.65 -9.66
C LEU A 48 -0.77 -10.05 -10.77
N LEU A 49 0.33 -9.38 -10.41
CA LEU A 49 1.29 -8.83 -11.37
C LEU A 49 2.02 -9.93 -12.15
N ALA A 50 2.35 -11.05 -11.50
CA ALA A 50 2.97 -12.20 -12.17
C ALA A 50 2.03 -12.93 -13.14
N GLU A 51 0.71 -12.84 -12.92
CA GLU A 51 -0.32 -13.41 -13.80
C GLU A 51 -0.68 -12.49 -14.98
N LEU A 52 -0.25 -11.23 -14.99
CA LEU A 52 -0.53 -10.34 -16.11
C LEU A 52 0.16 -10.85 -17.39
N PRO A 53 -0.55 -10.79 -18.54
CA PRO A 53 0.07 -11.15 -19.81
C PRO A 53 1.21 -10.18 -20.13
N ASP A 54 2.33 -10.73 -20.58
CA ASP A 54 3.40 -9.92 -21.15
C ASP A 54 2.91 -9.33 -22.48
N LEU A 55 2.66 -8.01 -22.48
CA LEU A 55 2.23 -7.27 -23.66
C LEU A 55 3.37 -6.98 -24.63
N SER A 56 4.60 -7.42 -24.33
CA SER A 56 5.82 -7.16 -25.11
C SER A 56 6.09 -5.66 -25.31
N VAL A 57 5.59 -4.82 -24.39
CA VAL A 57 5.82 -3.37 -24.43
C VAL A 57 7.15 -3.06 -23.77
N ASN A 58 8.06 -2.46 -24.54
CA ASN A 58 9.38 -2.11 -24.02
C ASN A 58 9.29 -0.87 -23.12
N ALA A 59 9.80 -0.98 -21.89
CA ALA A 59 9.81 0.10 -20.92
C ALA A 59 10.57 1.36 -21.41
N SER A 60 11.63 1.18 -22.22
CA SER A 60 12.39 2.30 -22.77
C SER A 60 11.57 3.14 -23.74
N THR A 61 10.70 2.51 -24.54
CA THR A 61 9.78 3.21 -25.45
C THR A 61 8.78 4.06 -24.69
N ILE A 62 8.19 3.52 -23.61
CA ILE A 62 7.27 4.28 -22.75
C ILE A 62 7.96 5.52 -22.15
N VAL A 63 9.19 5.36 -21.68
CA VAL A 63 9.97 6.46 -21.08
C VAL A 63 10.32 7.52 -22.12
N GLU A 64 10.71 7.10 -23.32
CA GLU A 64 10.99 8.00 -24.44
C GLU A 64 9.75 8.81 -24.84
N ASP A 65 8.61 8.16 -25.03
CA ASP A 65 7.34 8.82 -25.37
C ASP A 65 6.93 9.85 -24.31
N LEU A 66 7.08 9.50 -23.02
CA LEU A 66 6.81 10.42 -21.90
C LEU A 66 7.73 11.64 -21.90
N HIS A 67 9.00 11.47 -22.27
CA HIS A 67 9.95 12.58 -22.36
C HIS A 67 9.63 13.49 -23.55
N VAL A 68 9.23 12.93 -24.69
CA VAL A 68 8.78 13.69 -25.86
C VAL A 68 7.56 14.54 -25.49
N GLU A 69 6.50 13.96 -24.93
CA GLU A 69 5.27 14.70 -24.59
C GLU A 69 5.52 15.81 -23.55
N ARG A 70 6.43 15.59 -22.60
CA ARG A 70 6.79 16.61 -21.60
C ARG A 70 7.63 17.75 -22.17
N GLY A 71 8.43 17.49 -23.20
CA GLY A 71 9.22 18.52 -23.90
C GLY A 71 8.40 19.37 -24.86
N GLU A 72 7.20 18.92 -25.24
CA GLU A 72 6.26 19.64 -26.10
C GLU A 72 5.31 20.59 -25.35
N ARG A 73 5.30 20.54 -24.00
CA ARG A 73 4.56 21.46 -23.12
C ARG A 73 5.41 22.65 -22.68
#